data_AF-A0A3D2RIP5-F1
#
_entry.id   AF-A0A3D2RIP5-F1
#
_cell.length_a   1.000
_cell.length_b   1.000
_cell.length_c   1.000
_cell.angle_alpha   90.00
_cell.angle_beta   90.00
_cell.angle_gamma   90.00
#
_symmetry.space_group_name_H-M   'P 1'
#
loop_
_entity.id
_entity.type
_entity.pdbx_description
1 polymer ?
#
loop_
_entity_poly.entity_id
_entity_poly.type
_entity_poly.pdbx_seq_one_letter_code
_entity_poly.pdbx_strand_id
1 'polypeptide(L)'
;LGMIFDNNIEVRAAAAAHRSMPSPGLLKLAQDDDLGVRQAVVDNPNTLPDALRRLSFDQDDDVKGQARTRLAMILKDQIEEDRER
;
A
#
# COMPACT_ATOMS: atom_id res chain seq x y z
N LEU A 1 -3.80 -15.95 3.70
CA LEU A 1 -4.76 -14.84 3.96
C LEU A 1 -5.09 -14.66 5.43
N GLY A 2 -5.05 -15.68 6.31
CA GLY A 2 -5.31 -15.50 7.75
C GLY A 2 -4.45 -14.45 8.45
N MET A 3 -3.18 -14.28 8.02
CA MET A 3 -2.24 -13.32 8.60
C MET A 3 -2.71 -11.86 8.51
N ILE A 4 -3.56 -11.50 7.55
CA ILE A 4 -4.06 -10.12 7.40
C ILE A 4 -5.17 -9.78 8.41
N PHE A 5 -5.66 -10.77 9.13
CA PHE A 5 -6.67 -10.66 10.20
C PHE A 5 -6.11 -11.09 11.56
N ASP A 6 -4.79 -11.29 11.67
CA ASP A 6 -4.18 -11.68 12.92
C ASP A 6 -4.32 -10.56 13.96
N ASN A 7 -4.55 -10.91 15.22
CA ASN A 7 -4.67 -9.91 16.28
C ASN A 7 -3.33 -9.23 16.59
N ASN A 8 -2.21 -9.89 16.28
CA ASN A 8 -0.88 -9.32 16.44
C ASN A 8 -0.57 -8.35 15.29
N ILE A 9 -0.35 -7.09 15.64
CA ILE A 9 0.05 -6.00 14.74
C ILE A 9 1.30 -6.37 13.94
N GLU A 10 2.29 -6.99 14.58
CA GLU A 10 3.56 -7.38 13.92
C GLU A 10 3.34 -8.42 12.83
N VAL A 11 2.39 -9.35 13.02
CA VAL A 11 2.04 -10.36 12.02
C VAL A 11 1.37 -9.70 10.81
N ARG A 12 0.47 -8.75 11.05
CA ARG A 12 -0.19 -7.99 9.97
C ARG A 12 0.80 -7.09 9.23
N ALA A 13 1.70 -6.42 9.93
CA ALA A 13 2.75 -5.58 9.35
C ALA A 13 3.75 -6.42 8.53
N ALA A 14 4.16 -7.59 9.02
CA ALA A 14 4.98 -8.53 8.27
C ALA A 14 4.27 -9.03 7.01
N ALA A 15 2.96 -9.32 7.09
CA ALA A 15 2.16 -9.67 5.92
C ALA A 15 2.08 -8.52 4.91
N ALA A 16 1.91 -7.28 5.37
CA ALA A 16 1.90 -6.08 4.54
C ALA A 16 3.25 -5.86 3.84
N ALA A 17 4.37 -6.06 4.52
CA ALA A 17 5.71 -5.90 3.98
C ALA A 17 6.13 -7.05 3.03
N HIS A 18 5.42 -8.17 3.05
CA HIS A 18 5.78 -9.34 2.26
C HIS A 18 5.62 -9.06 0.76
N ARG A 19 6.71 -9.16 -0.01
CA ARG A 19 6.71 -8.86 -1.46
C ARG A 19 5.66 -9.66 -2.23
N SER A 20 5.45 -10.92 -1.91
CA SER A 20 4.45 -11.76 -2.59
C SER A 20 3.03 -11.59 -2.09
N MET A 21 2.72 -10.59 -1.24
CA MET A 21 1.39 -10.41 -0.71
C MET A 21 0.39 -10.11 -1.85
N PRO A 22 -0.66 -10.92 -2.03
CA PRO A 22 -1.69 -10.65 -3.02
C PRO A 22 -2.33 -9.27 -2.88
N SER A 23 -2.66 -8.64 -4.00
CA SER A 23 -3.26 -7.30 -4.06
C SER A 23 -4.53 -7.13 -3.21
N PRO A 24 -5.47 -8.09 -3.16
CA PRO A 24 -6.64 -7.98 -2.27
C PRO A 24 -6.24 -7.90 -0.78
N GLY A 25 -5.13 -8.55 -0.41
CA GLY A 25 -4.59 -8.48 0.94
C GLY A 25 -3.98 -7.11 1.26
N LEU A 26 -3.20 -6.54 0.35
CA LEU A 26 -2.66 -5.19 0.50
C LEU A 26 -3.77 -4.14 0.57
N LEU A 27 -4.85 -4.29 -0.19
CA LEU A 27 -6.03 -3.40 -0.12
C LEU A 27 -6.75 -3.49 1.24
N LYS A 28 -6.81 -4.70 1.84
CA LYS A 28 -7.33 -4.91 3.18
C LYS A 28 -6.40 -4.30 4.24
N LEU A 29 -5.09 -4.46 4.12
CA LEU A 29 -4.11 -3.93 5.09
C LEU A 29 -3.93 -2.40 4.98
N ALA A 30 -4.19 -1.80 3.81
CA ALA A 30 -4.29 -0.34 3.66
C ALA A 30 -5.42 0.28 4.52
N GLN A 31 -6.27 -0.57 5.08
CA GLN A 31 -7.48 -0.30 5.83
C GLN A 31 -7.28 -0.55 7.32
N ASP A 32 -6.10 -1.02 7.72
CA ASP A 32 -5.79 -1.42 9.09
C ASP A 32 -5.81 -0.21 10.02
N ASP A 33 -6.25 -0.42 11.25
CA ASP A 33 -6.30 0.64 12.25
C ASP A 33 -4.89 1.03 12.72
N ASP A 34 -3.93 0.10 12.62
CA ASP A 34 -2.54 0.34 13.03
C ASP A 34 -1.73 1.09 11.96
N LEU A 35 -1.04 2.14 12.40
CA LEU A 35 -0.19 2.98 11.54
C LEU A 35 0.96 2.18 10.91
N GLY A 36 1.62 1.31 11.67
CA GLY A 36 2.76 0.53 11.19
C GLY A 36 2.37 -0.45 10.10
N VAL A 37 1.18 -1.03 10.20
CA VAL A 37 0.62 -1.87 9.13
C VAL A 37 0.36 -1.05 7.86
N ARG A 38 -0.28 0.12 7.98
CA ARG A 38 -0.54 0.99 6.81
C ARG A 38 0.74 1.49 6.16
N GLN A 39 1.73 1.88 6.96
CA GLN A 39 3.06 2.26 6.50
C GLN A 39 3.75 1.11 5.75
N ALA A 40 3.70 -0.13 6.28
CA ALA A 40 4.24 -1.30 5.58
C ALA A 40 3.56 -1.57 4.23
N VAL A 41 2.27 -1.25 4.08
CA VAL A 41 1.60 -1.27 2.77
C VAL A 41 2.15 -0.18 1.85
N VAL A 42 2.36 1.04 2.33
CA VAL A 42 3.00 2.10 1.52
C VAL A 42 4.43 1.76 1.14
N ASP A 43 5.16 0.99 1.93
CA ASP A 43 6.55 0.63 1.63
C ASP A 43 6.67 -0.61 0.74
N ASN A 44 5.62 -1.42 0.62
CA ASN A 44 5.66 -2.62 -0.20
C ASN A 44 5.73 -2.23 -1.71
N PRO A 45 6.77 -2.67 -2.45
CA PRO A 45 6.95 -2.31 -3.84
C PRO A 45 5.81 -2.79 -4.76
N ASN A 46 5.09 -3.84 -4.36
CA ASN A 46 3.97 -4.41 -5.12
C ASN A 46 2.61 -3.82 -4.76
N THR A 47 2.56 -2.78 -3.93
CA THR A 47 1.31 -2.08 -3.62
C THR A 47 0.76 -1.38 -4.86
N LEU A 48 -0.46 -1.79 -5.22
CA LEU A 48 -1.14 -1.31 -6.41
C LEU A 48 -1.68 0.13 -6.25
N PRO A 49 -1.91 0.84 -7.37
CA PRO A 49 -2.48 2.18 -7.37
C PRO A 49 -3.76 2.34 -6.53
N ASP A 50 -4.63 1.33 -6.48
CA ASP A 50 -5.89 1.43 -5.73
C ASP A 50 -5.68 1.49 -4.21
N ALA A 51 -4.72 0.72 -3.69
CA ALA A 51 -4.34 0.78 -2.28
C ALA A 51 -3.66 2.13 -1.96
N LEU A 52 -2.76 2.60 -2.84
CA LEU A 52 -2.10 3.90 -2.69
C LEU A 52 -3.10 5.08 -2.79
N ARG A 53 -4.09 5.01 -3.69
CA ARG A 53 -5.18 6.01 -3.77
C ARG A 53 -5.92 6.11 -2.45
N ARG A 54 -6.21 4.98 -1.82
CA ARG A 54 -6.89 4.99 -0.53
C ARG A 54 -6.01 5.62 0.57
N LEU A 55 -4.75 5.22 0.64
CA LEU A 55 -3.77 5.78 1.60
C LEU A 55 -3.42 7.25 1.30
N SER A 56 -3.70 7.77 0.11
CA SER A 56 -3.54 9.21 -0.21
C SER A 56 -4.51 10.14 0.54
N PHE A 57 -5.46 9.56 1.27
CA PHE A 57 -6.38 10.21 2.19
C PHE A 57 -6.22 9.70 3.64
N ASP A 58 -5.09 9.06 3.96
CA ASP A 58 -4.82 8.60 5.32
C ASP A 58 -4.84 9.77 6.32
N GLN A 59 -5.16 9.44 7.57
CA GLN A 59 -5.18 10.40 8.66
C GLN A 59 -3.75 10.79 9.07
N ASP A 60 -2.80 9.87 8.89
CA ASP A 60 -1.39 10.13 9.13
C ASP A 60 -0.75 10.88 7.95
N ASP A 61 -0.04 11.97 8.25
CA ASP A 61 0.53 12.86 7.24
C ASP A 61 1.65 12.19 6.43
N ASP A 62 2.45 11.32 7.06
CA ASP A 62 3.56 10.63 6.41
C ASP A 62 3.03 9.55 5.46
N VAL A 63 2.09 8.72 5.92
CA VAL A 63 1.43 7.71 5.08
C VAL A 63 0.76 8.36 3.89
N LYS A 64 0.02 9.45 4.11
CA LYS A 64 -0.64 10.23 3.06
C LYS A 64 0.35 10.81 2.05
N GLY A 65 1.41 11.45 2.52
CA GLY A 65 2.41 12.09 1.67
C GLY A 65 3.16 11.08 0.80
N GLN A 66 3.56 9.96 1.39
CA GLN A 66 4.26 8.89 0.70
C GLN A 66 3.35 8.18 -0.31
N ALA A 67 2.11 7.88 0.07
CA ALA A 67 1.13 7.25 -0.84
C ALA A 67 0.85 8.12 -2.07
N ARG A 68 0.72 9.44 -1.91
CA ARG A 68 0.56 10.39 -3.02
C ARG A 68 1.77 10.39 -3.95
N THR A 69 2.96 10.43 -3.36
CA THR A 69 4.22 10.42 -4.13
C THR A 69 4.34 9.14 -4.95
N ARG A 70 4.14 7.98 -4.32
CA ARG A 70 4.20 6.68 -5.01
C ARG A 70 3.13 6.55 -6.09
N LEU A 71 1.90 6.97 -5.80
CA LEU A 71 0.82 6.94 -6.78
C LEU A 71 1.15 7.82 -8.00
N ALA A 72 1.68 9.03 -7.78
CA ALA A 72 2.07 9.93 -8.85
C ALA A 72 3.18 9.33 -9.73
N MET A 73 4.18 8.67 -9.14
CA MET A 73 5.24 7.97 -9.88
C MET A 73 4.65 6.89 -10.79
N ILE A 74 3.82 5.97 -10.26
CA ILE A 74 3.25 4.87 -11.04
C ILE A 74 2.37 5.40 -12.19
N LEU A 75 1.55 6.42 -11.93
CA LEU A 75 0.69 6.99 -12.97
C LEU A 75 1.50 7.73 -14.04
N LYS A 76 2.62 8.36 -13.67
CA LYS A 76 3.53 8.98 -14.62
C LYS A 76 4.17 7.92 -15.52
N ASP A 77 4.69 6.85 -14.94
CA ASP A 77 5.31 5.75 -15.69
C ASP A 77 4.31 5.12 -16.67
N GLN A 78 3.06 4.90 -16.25
CA GLN A 78 2.01 4.38 -17.14
C GLN A 78 1.71 5.31 -18.32
N ILE A 79 1.69 6.64 -18.10
CA ILE A 79 1.47 7.62 -19.17
C ILE A 79 2.64 7.62 -20.17
N GLU A 80 3.87 7.48 -19.68
CA GLU A 80 5.05 7.42 -20.52
C GLU A 80 5.07 6.13 -21.36
N GLU A 81 4.80 4.98 -20.74
CA GLU A 81 4.66 3.70 -21.47
C GLU A 81 3.54 3.73 -22.53
N ASP A 82 2.38 4.32 -22.21
CA ASP A 82 1.25 4.41 -23.14
C ASP A 82 1.52 5.35 -24.32
N ARG A 83 2.44 6.32 -24.18
CA ARG A 83 2.89 7.20 -25.27
C ARG A 83 3.86 6.50 -26.23
N GLU A 84 4.54 5.46 -25.78
CA GLU A 84 5.52 4.71 -26.55
C GLU A 84 4.91 3.50 -27.30
N ARG A 85 3.63 3.19 -27.07
CA ARG A 85 2.86 2.13 -27.73
C ARG A 85 2.12 2.63 -28.98
#